data_AF-A0A6V7IAT6-F1
#
_entry.id   AF-A0A6V7IAT6-F1
#
_cell.length_a   1.000
_cell.length_b   1.000
_cell.length_c   1.000
_cell.angle_alpha   90.00
_cell.angle_beta   90.00
_cell.angle_gamma   90.00
#
_symmetry.space_group_name_H-M   'P 1'
#
loop_
_entity.id
_entity.type
_entity.pdbx_description
1 polymer ?
#
loop_
_entity_poly.entity_id
_entity_poly.type
_entity_poly.pdbx_seq_one_letter_code
_entity_poly.pdbx_strand_id
1 'polypeptide(L)' 'AYFYAGNSKAPIINGFRIRDEQGMSGPLHAYRKKSITLTLPEGKTLNNIRWFAVWCDDFS' A
#
# COMPACT_ATOMS: atom_id res chain seq x y z
N ALA A 1 -7.64 -5.92 4.35
CA ALA A 1 -6.84 -4.68 4.42
C ALA A 1 -5.60 -4.82 3.57
N TYR A 2 -5.22 -3.79 2.82
CA TYR A 2 -4.10 -3.77 1.88
C TYR A 2 -3.38 -2.43 1.95
N PHE A 3 -2.13 -2.39 1.50
CA PHE A 3 -1.36 -1.17 1.38
C PHE A 3 -1.71 -0.47 0.07
N TYR A 4 -2.13 0.77 0.18
CA TYR A 4 -2.38 1.65 -0.95
C TYR A 4 -1.43 2.84 -0.87
N ALA A 5 -0.92 3.20 -2.03
CA ALA A 5 -0.16 4.43 -2.20
C ALA A 5 -0.64 5.17 -3.43
N GLY A 6 -0.44 6.48 -3.45
CA GLY A 6 -0.81 7.30 -4.59
C GLY A 6 0.06 8.53 -4.74
N ASN A 7 0.14 9.02 -5.97
CA ASN A 7 0.72 10.33 -6.29
C ASN A 7 -0.34 11.45 -6.34
N SER A 8 -1.60 11.12 -6.08
CA SER A 8 -2.70 12.08 -6.16
C SER A 8 -2.65 13.03 -4.96
N LYS A 9 -3.13 14.27 -5.14
CA LYS A 9 -3.22 15.27 -4.06
C LYS A 9 -4.12 14.84 -2.90
N ALA A 10 -5.00 13.85 -3.10
CA ALA A 10 -5.90 13.30 -2.09
C ALA A 10 -5.88 11.77 -2.14
N PRO A 11 -6.21 11.08 -1.04
CA PRO A 11 -6.43 9.64 -0.99
C PRO A 11 -7.75 9.30 -1.69
N ILE A 12 -7.75 9.44 -3.02
CA ILE A 12 -8.83 8.97 -3.88
C ILE A 12 -8.59 7.49 -4.20
N ILE A 13 -9.66 6.77 -4.56
CA ILE A 13 -9.65 5.34 -4.92
C ILE A 13 -8.66 4.98 -6.05
N ASN A 14 -8.13 6.00 -6.74
CA ASN A 14 -7.10 5.89 -7.77
C ASN A 14 -5.68 5.77 -7.19
N GLY A 15 -5.54 5.03 -6.09
CA GLY A 15 -4.25 4.57 -5.57
C GLY A 15 -3.81 3.29 -6.27
N PHE A 16 -2.52 2.97 -6.19
CA PHE A 16 -2.01 1.66 -6.58
C PHE A 16 -1.82 0.79 -5.34
N ARG A 17 -2.07 -0.51 -5.52
CA ARG A 17 -1.91 -1.50 -4.48
C ARG A 17 -0.46 -1.96 -4.39
N ILE A 18 0.10 -1.96 -3.19
CA ILE A 18 1.44 -2.45 -2.90
C ILE A 18 1.32 -3.86 -2.33
N ARG A 19 2.17 -4.78 -2.81
CA ARG A 19 2.32 -6.12 -2.24
C ARG A 19 2.96 -6.04 -0.86
N ASP A 20 2.67 -7.01 0.00
CA ASP A 20 3.29 -7.09 1.32
C ASP A 20 4.79 -7.48 1.24
N GLU A 21 5.49 -7.53 2.37
CA GLU A 21 6.89 -7.95 2.47
C GLU A 21 7.18 -9.36 1.92
N GLN A 22 6.19 -10.27 1.91
CA GLN A 22 6.32 -11.60 1.35
C GLN A 22 5.97 -11.66 -0.15
N GLY A 23 5.66 -10.52 -0.77
CA GLY A 23 5.19 -10.46 -2.14
C GLY A 23 3.74 -10.94 -2.29
N MET A 24 3.01 -11.11 -1.18
CA MET A 24 1.63 -11.53 -1.21
C MET A 24 0.70 -10.36 -1.56
N SER A 25 -0.21 -10.61 -2.49
CA SER A 25 -1.40 -9.79 -2.74
C SER A 25 -2.59 -10.33 -1.94
N GLY A 26 -2.35 -10.86 -0.75
CA GLY A 26 -3.37 -11.28 0.20
C GLY A 26 -3.73 -10.17 1.20
N PRO A 27 -4.76 -10.38 2.04
CA PRO A 27 -5.07 -9.45 3.12
C PRO A 27 -3.92 -9.37 4.12
N LEU A 28 -3.61 -8.15 4.54
CA LEU A 28 -2.58 -7.86 5.53
C LEU A 28 -2.90 -8.52 6.86
N HIS A 29 -1.88 -9.15 7.45
CA HIS A 29 -1.95 -9.66 8.82
C HIS A 29 -1.73 -8.53 9.84
N ALA A 30 -2.08 -8.81 11.10
CA ALA A 30 -1.85 -7.87 12.18
C ALA A 30 -0.34 -7.69 12.44
N TYR A 31 0.19 -6.52 12.11
CA TYR A 31 1.57 -6.15 12.40
C TYR A 31 1.68 -5.61 13.83
N ARG A 32 2.37 -6.35 14.72
CA ARG A 32 2.65 -5.93 16.10
C ARG A 32 4.14 -5.70 16.29
N LYS A 33 4.54 -4.43 16.45
CA LYS A 33 5.95 -4.02 16.67
C LYS A 33 6.94 -4.65 15.66
N LYS A 34 6.52 -4.80 14.41
CA LYS A 34 7.31 -5.42 13.35
C LYS A 34 7.65 -4.38 12.30
N SER A 35 8.92 -4.33 11.90
CA SER A 35 9.36 -3.60 10.72
C SER A 35 8.98 -4.40 9.46
N ILE A 36 8.35 -3.75 8.49
CA ILE A 36 7.98 -4.35 7.22
C ILE A 36 8.77 -3.69 6.09
N THR A 37 9.18 -4.50 5.12
CA THR A 37 9.88 -4.02 3.93
C THR A 37 8.96 -4.20 2.75
N LEU A 38 8.39 -3.11 2.26
CA LEU A 38 7.46 -3.13 1.15
C LEU A 38 8.18 -2.81 -0.15
N THR A 39 8.06 -3.70 -1.13
CA THR A 39 8.60 -3.47 -2.47
C THR A 39 7.62 -2.63 -3.26
N LEU A 40 8.09 -1.45 -3.65
CA LEU A 40 7.35 -0.56 -4.54
C LEU A 40 7.23 -1.20 -5.94
N PRO A 41 6.04 -1.16 -6.57
CA PRO A 41 5.89 -1.67 -7.92
C PRO A 41 6.79 -0.92 -8.91
N GLU A 42 7.24 -1.62 -9.94
CA GLU A 42 8.20 -1.12 -10.91
C GLU A 42 7.75 0.23 -11.52
N GLY A 43 8.67 1.19 -11.58
CA GLY A 43 8.41 2.54 -12.07
C GLY A 43 7.79 3.51 -11.06
N LYS A 44 7.57 3.11 -9.80
CA LYS A 44 7.16 4.01 -8.72
C LYS A 44 8.31 4.26 -7.75
N THR A 45 8.69 5.53 -7.62
CA THR A 45 9.64 6.02 -6.61
C THR A 45 8.90 6.60 -5.42
N LEU A 46 9.51 6.54 -4.23
CA LEU A 46 8.99 7.19 -3.02
C LEU A 46 8.69 8.68 -3.25
N ASN A 47 9.48 9.34 -4.10
CA ASN A 47 9.29 10.74 -4.48
C ASN A 47 7.96 11.01 -5.22
N ASN A 48 7.40 10.00 -5.87
CA ASN A 48 6.09 10.05 -6.53
C ASN A 48 4.95 9.62 -5.59
N ILE A 49 5.22 9.25 -4.34
CA ILE A 49 4.18 8.86 -3.40
C ILE A 49 3.90 10.05 -2.50
N ARG A 50 2.68 10.61 -2.64
CA ARG A 50 2.20 11.70 -1.79
C ARG A 50 1.54 11.21 -0.52
N TRP A 51 0.94 10.02 -0.57
CA TRP A 51 0.25 9.42 0.56
C TRP A 51 0.36 7.90 0.52
N PHE A 52 0.36 7.32 1.71
CA PHE A 52 0.38 5.89 1.96
C PHE A 52 -0.68 5.58 3.02
N ALA A 53 -1.60 4.67 2.72
CA ALA A 53 -2.71 4.33 3.60
C ALA A 53 -3.01 2.83 3.56
N VAL A 54 -3.65 2.36 4.63
CA VAL A 54 -4.17 0.98 4.71
C VAL A 54 -5.66 1.03 4.44
N TRP A 55 -6.13 0.25 3.46
CA TRP A 55 -7.54 0.22 3.07
C TRP A 55 -8.06 -1.20 2.94
N CYS A 56 -9.33 -1.44 3.23
CA CYS A 56 -9.96 -2.76 3.10
C CYS A 56 -11.00 -2.73 1.98
N ASP A 57 -10.78 -3.57 0.94
CA ASP A 57 -11.67 -3.70 -0.23
C ASP A 57 -13.07 -4.23 0.14
N ASP A 58 -13.19 -4.91 1.29
CA ASP A 58 -14.46 -5.42 1.83
C ASP A 58 -15.48 -4.31 2.17
N PHE A 59 -15.02 -3.06 2.31
CA PHE A 59 -15.87 -1.89 2.57
C PHE A 59 -16.14 -1.02 1.31
N SER A 60 -15.98 -1.59 0.11
CA SER A 60 -16.33 -0.94 -1.16
C SER A 60 -17.81 -1.06 -1.53
#